data_AF-A0A4Y2R9B2-F1
#
_entry.id   AF-A0A4Y2R9B2-F1
#
_cell.length_a   1.000
_cell.length_b   1.000
_cell.length_c   1.000
_cell.angle_alpha   90.00
_cell.angle_beta   90.00
_cell.angle_gamma   90.00
#
_symmetry.space_group_name_H-M   'P 1'
#
loop_
_entity.id
_entity.type
_entity.pdbx_description
1 polymer ?
#
loop_
_entity_poly.entity_id
_entity_poly.type
_entity_poly.pdbx_seq_one_letter_code
_entity_poly.pdbx_strand_id
1 'polypeptide(L)'
;MALFAEEQKVDLLSRAAEVGLDVSPTVSSLELMRIQKEKQQKEREEGEKGERERDENTVLLKRLEIEAKREQAEKERENAVLLKKVELEIRSEENRVNYRRKSEVFIRCASSDPKVGDISLYLTLFELQMERAKLPEELWVLHLIELLPNDMAQLIAR
;
A
#
# COMPACT_ATOMS: atom_id res chain seq x y z
N MET A 1 64.39 -47.84 20.82
CA MET A 1 63.93 -46.85 19.83
C MET A 1 62.86 -47.42 18.89
N ALA A 2 63.00 -48.65 18.36
CA ALA A 2 62.02 -49.22 17.41
C ALA A 2 60.63 -49.54 18.02
N LEU A 3 60.57 -50.03 19.26
CA LEU A 3 59.32 -50.45 19.90
C LEU A 3 58.34 -49.29 20.17
N PHE A 4 58.87 -48.10 20.49
CA PHE A 4 58.04 -46.91 20.74
C PHE A 4 57.38 -46.37 19.46
N ALA A 5 58.04 -46.56 18.31
CA ALA A 5 57.49 -46.16 17.02
C ALA A 5 56.40 -47.14 16.54
N GLU A 6 56.48 -48.41 16.92
CA GLU A 6 55.43 -49.39 16.63
C GLU A 6 54.16 -49.14 17.44
N GLU A 7 54.27 -48.82 18.73
CA GLU A 7 53.11 -48.49 19.57
C GLU A 7 52.34 -47.27 19.04
N GLN A 8 53.05 -46.21 18.64
CA GLN A 8 52.40 -45.04 18.03
C GLN A 8 51.75 -45.36 16.69
N LYS A 9 52.33 -46.27 15.91
CA LYS A 9 51.76 -46.72 14.63
C LYS A 9 50.48 -47.52 14.86
N VAL A 10 50.44 -48.39 15.86
CA VAL A 10 49.26 -49.18 16.22
C VAL A 10 48.13 -48.27 16.72
N ASP A 11 48.43 -47.30 17.59
CA ASP A 11 47.44 -46.38 18.13
C ASP A 11 46.80 -45.50 17.02
N LEU A 12 47.61 -45.06 16.04
CA LEU A 12 47.14 -44.34 14.86
C LEU A 12 46.26 -45.20 13.93
N LEU A 13 46.58 -46.50 13.80
CA LEU A 13 45.80 -47.44 12.99
C LEU A 13 44.45 -47.77 13.64
N SER A 14 44.41 -47.98 14.96
CA SER A 14 43.16 -48.18 15.71
C SER A 14 42.25 -46.96 15.60
N ARG A 15 42.83 -45.76 15.71
CA ARG A 15 42.08 -44.51 15.57
C ARG A 15 41.58 -44.26 14.14
N ALA A 16 42.29 -44.76 13.13
CA ALA A 16 41.83 -44.73 11.74
C ALA A 16 40.68 -45.73 11.48
N ALA A 17 40.73 -46.91 12.10
CA ALA A 17 39.67 -47.92 12.02
C ALA A 17 38.37 -47.45 12.70
N GLU A 18 38.45 -46.78 13.85
CA GLU A 18 37.29 -46.17 14.53
C GLU A 18 36.60 -45.09 13.69
N VAL A 19 37.34 -44.42 12.80
CA VAL A 19 36.84 -43.37 11.89
C VAL A 19 36.47 -43.95 10.50
N GLY A 20 36.58 -45.27 10.32
CA GLY A 20 36.18 -45.96 9.09
C GLY A 20 37.07 -45.72 7.88
N LEU A 21 38.32 -45.30 8.08
CA LEU A 21 39.31 -45.15 7.00
C LEU A 21 40.09 -46.46 6.81
N ASP A 22 40.00 -47.04 5.61
CA ASP A 22 40.79 -48.23 5.23
C ASP A 22 42.21 -47.77 4.84
N VAL A 23 43.13 -47.79 5.80
CA VAL A 23 44.50 -47.31 5.62
C VAL A 23 45.40 -48.48 5.22
N SER A 24 45.80 -48.51 3.95
CA SER A 24 46.74 -49.50 3.41
C SER A 24 48.07 -49.52 4.19
N PRO A 25 48.67 -50.69 4.52
CA PRO A 25 49.78 -50.80 5.48
C PRO A 25 51.11 -50.19 4.99
N THR A 26 51.14 -49.68 3.75
CA THR A 26 52.31 -49.17 3.03
C THR A 26 52.44 -47.63 3.07
N VAL A 27 51.43 -46.93 3.59
CA VAL A 27 51.38 -45.45 3.59
C VAL A 27 52.33 -44.89 4.65
N SER A 28 53.20 -43.96 4.24
CA SER A 28 54.20 -43.36 5.13
C SER A 28 53.52 -42.48 6.17
N SER A 29 54.03 -42.44 7.41
CA SER A 29 53.50 -41.59 8.50
C SER A 29 53.33 -40.12 8.09
N LEU A 30 54.18 -39.63 7.17
CA LEU A 30 54.09 -38.28 6.59
C LEU A 30 52.84 -38.07 5.71
N GLU A 31 52.41 -39.09 4.97
CA GLU A 31 51.23 -39.02 4.11
C GLU A 31 49.94 -38.99 4.94
N LEU A 32 49.88 -39.74 6.04
CA LEU A 32 48.76 -39.70 6.98
C LEU A 32 48.61 -38.33 7.65
N MET A 33 49.72 -37.71 8.08
CA MET A 33 49.69 -36.34 8.61
C MET A 33 49.21 -35.32 7.57
N ARG A 34 49.54 -35.52 6.29
CA ARG A 34 49.13 -34.62 5.21
C ARG A 34 47.62 -34.71 4.95
N ILE A 35 47.09 -35.93 4.86
CA ILE A 35 45.65 -36.18 4.71
C ILE A 35 44.87 -35.62 5.90
N GLN A 36 45.38 -35.78 7.12
CA GLN A 36 44.72 -35.26 8.32
C GLN A 36 44.69 -33.73 8.35
N LYS A 37 45.77 -33.05 7.92
CA LYS A 37 45.77 -31.59 7.76
C LYS A 37 44.80 -31.12 6.69
N GLU A 38 44.77 -31.78 5.53
CA GLU A 38 43.85 -31.43 4.45
C GLU A 38 42.38 -31.61 4.86
N LYS A 39 42.08 -32.69 5.60
CA LYS A 39 40.73 -32.92 6.15
C LYS A 39 40.32 -31.83 7.14
N GLN A 40 41.19 -31.48 8.09
CA GLN A 40 40.91 -30.38 9.04
C GLN A 40 40.74 -29.03 8.34
N GLN A 41 41.51 -28.78 7.28
CA GLN A 41 41.41 -27.52 6.54
C GLN A 41 40.11 -27.44 5.75
N LYS A 42 39.69 -28.55 5.14
CA LYS A 42 38.40 -28.63 4.43
C LYS A 42 37.20 -28.44 5.37
N GLU A 43 37.23 -29.07 6.55
CA GLU A 43 36.17 -28.89 7.56
C GLU A 43 36.07 -27.43 8.06
N ARG A 44 37.22 -26.75 8.21
CA ARG A 44 37.24 -25.31 8.56
C ARG A 44 36.67 -24.43 7.44
N GLU A 45 37.08 -24.67 6.20
CA GLU A 45 36.58 -23.90 5.04
C GLU A 45 35.07 -24.09 4.81
N GLU A 46 34.55 -25.30 5.04
CA GLU A 46 33.11 -25.59 4.99
C GLU A 46 32.34 -24.88 6.12
N GLY A 47 32.90 -24.84 7.33
CA GLY A 47 32.34 -24.08 8.46
C GLY A 47 32.28 -22.58 8.18
N GLU A 48 33.38 -21.99 7.71
CA GLU A 48 33.44 -20.56 7.38
C GLU A 48 32.51 -20.18 6.23
N LYS A 49 32.38 -21.04 5.20
CA LYS A 49 31.40 -20.83 4.13
C LYS A 49 29.97 -20.85 4.66
N GLY A 50 29.63 -21.80 5.53
CA GLY A 50 28.30 -21.88 6.13
C GLY A 50 27.97 -20.66 7.02
N GLU A 51 28.96 -20.12 7.74
CA GLU A 51 28.78 -18.87 8.50
C GLU A 51 28.58 -17.66 7.59
N ARG A 52 29.41 -17.51 6.55
CA ARG A 52 29.26 -16.42 5.56
C ARG A 52 27.90 -16.49 4.86
N GLU A 53 27.45 -17.67 4.45
CA GLU A 53 26.13 -17.85 3.84
C GLU A 53 25.01 -17.48 4.81
N ARG A 54 25.11 -17.83 6.10
CA ARG A 54 24.13 -17.41 7.12
C ARG A 54 24.10 -15.90 7.29
N ASP A 55 25.26 -15.26 7.35
CA ASP A 55 25.36 -13.80 7.48
C ASP A 55 24.78 -13.10 6.25
N GLU A 56 25.12 -13.55 5.04
CA GLU A 56 24.54 -13.02 3.80
C GLU A 56 23.03 -13.19 3.76
N ASN A 57 22.52 -14.37 4.16
CA ASN A 57 21.09 -14.65 4.18
C ASN A 57 20.34 -13.78 5.21
N THR A 58 20.93 -13.53 6.38
CA THR A 58 20.33 -12.60 7.37
C THR A 58 20.30 -11.16 6.86
N VAL A 59 21.32 -10.71 6.12
CA VAL A 59 21.33 -9.37 5.50
C VAL A 59 20.27 -9.27 4.40
N LEU A 60 20.11 -10.31 3.58
CA LEU A 60 19.08 -10.36 2.54
C LEU A 60 17.67 -10.34 3.14
N LEU A 61 17.42 -11.12 4.19
CA LEU A 61 16.13 -11.11 4.89
C LEU A 61 15.78 -9.72 5.44
N LYS A 62 16.74 -9.04 6.09
CA LYS A 62 16.54 -7.66 6.57
C LYS A 62 16.23 -6.69 5.44
N ARG A 63 16.86 -6.84 4.27
CA ARG A 63 16.57 -6.00 3.09
C ARG A 63 15.17 -6.26 2.55
N LEU A 64 14.77 -7.53 2.44
CA LEU A 64 13.42 -7.91 1.99
C LEU A 64 12.34 -7.40 2.94
N GLU A 65 12.56 -7.46 4.26
CA GLU A 65 11.61 -6.90 5.24
C GLU A 65 11.46 -5.38 5.12
N ILE A 66 12.54 -4.66 4.87
CA ILE A 66 12.50 -3.21 4.66
C ILE A 66 11.72 -2.89 3.38
N GLU A 67 11.95 -3.62 2.31
CA GLU A 67 11.27 -3.41 1.03
C GLU A 67 9.77 -3.73 1.14
N ALA A 68 9.41 -4.85 1.78
CA ALA A 68 8.01 -5.20 2.03
C ALA A 68 7.28 -4.14 2.87
N LYS A 69 7.95 -3.59 3.90
CA LYS A 69 7.40 -2.48 4.70
C LYS A 69 7.22 -1.21 3.88
N ARG A 70 8.14 -0.90 2.95
CA ARG A 70 8.03 0.25 2.06
C ARG A 70 6.86 0.08 1.10
N GLU A 71 6.74 -1.08 0.47
CA GLU A 71 5.64 -1.39 -0.44
C GLU A 71 4.30 -1.34 0.27
N GLN A 72 4.21 -1.87 1.50
CA GLN A 72 2.98 -1.80 2.29
C GLN A 72 2.63 -0.35 2.66
N ALA A 73 3.61 0.46 3.06
CA ALA A 73 3.39 1.89 3.34
C ALA A 73 2.96 2.67 2.08
N GLU A 74 3.46 2.30 0.90
CA GLU A 74 3.04 2.89 -0.37
C GLU A 74 1.59 2.52 -0.71
N LYS A 75 1.21 1.24 -0.60
CA LYS A 75 -0.17 0.78 -0.77
C LYS A 75 -1.14 1.46 0.20
N GLU A 76 -0.72 1.67 1.45
CA GLU A 76 -1.52 2.40 2.44
C GLU A 76 -1.70 3.87 2.05
N ARG A 77 -0.67 4.54 1.52
CA ARG A 77 -0.77 5.91 1.01
C ARG A 77 -1.69 6.00 -0.20
N GLU A 78 -1.55 5.09 -1.16
CA GLU A 78 -2.43 5.02 -2.33
C GLU A 78 -3.88 4.79 -1.92
N ASN A 79 -4.12 3.85 -1.00
CA ASN A 79 -5.46 3.60 -0.46
C ASN A 79 -6.03 4.83 0.25
N ALA A 80 -5.22 5.54 1.05
CA ALA A 80 -5.66 6.79 1.69
C ALA A 80 -6.01 7.88 0.67
N VAL A 81 -5.28 7.98 -0.44
CA VAL A 81 -5.59 8.91 -1.53
C VAL A 81 -6.88 8.52 -2.24
N LEU A 82 -7.07 7.22 -2.55
CA LEU A 82 -8.30 6.71 -3.15
C LEU A 82 -9.50 6.95 -2.24
N LEU A 83 -9.36 6.70 -0.94
CA LEU A 83 -10.42 6.95 0.04
C LEU A 83 -10.83 8.43 0.07
N LYS A 84 -9.85 9.35 0.12
CA LYS A 84 -10.12 10.79 0.04
C LYS A 84 -10.80 11.19 -1.27
N LYS A 85 -10.42 10.57 -2.39
CA LYS A 85 -11.04 10.83 -3.69
C LYS A 85 -12.51 10.41 -3.67
N VAL A 86 -12.81 9.22 -3.17
CA VAL A 86 -14.19 8.73 -3.03
C VAL A 86 -14.98 9.62 -2.08
N GLU A 87 -14.41 10.05 -0.96
CA GLU A 87 -15.08 10.95 -0.01
C GLU A 87 -15.43 12.30 -0.64
N LEU A 88 -14.51 12.88 -1.43
CA LEU A 88 -14.76 14.11 -2.18
C LEU A 88 -15.84 13.93 -3.24
N GLU A 89 -15.85 12.79 -3.93
CA GLU A 89 -16.86 12.46 -4.94
C GLU A 89 -18.25 12.30 -4.29
N ILE A 90 -18.35 11.59 -3.18
CA ILE A 90 -19.60 11.46 -2.39
C ILE A 90 -20.06 12.84 -1.92
N ARG A 91 -19.18 13.65 -1.33
CA ARG A 91 -19.53 15.03 -0.90
C ARG A 91 -20.01 15.87 -2.09
N SER A 92 -19.37 15.73 -3.25
CA SER A 92 -19.78 16.44 -4.47
C SER A 92 -21.16 16.00 -4.96
N GLU A 93 -21.45 14.70 -4.91
CA GLU A 93 -22.73 14.13 -5.35
C GLU A 93 -23.85 14.43 -4.35
N GLU A 94 -23.57 14.35 -3.04
CA GLU A 94 -24.47 14.83 -1.98
C GLU A 94 -24.83 16.29 -2.19
N ASN A 95 -23.85 17.14 -2.51
CA ASN A 95 -24.10 18.53 -2.86
C ASN A 95 -25.01 18.62 -4.10
N ARG A 96 -24.70 17.92 -5.20
CA ARG A 96 -25.52 17.94 -6.43
C ARG A 96 -26.96 17.46 -6.18
N VAL A 97 -27.14 16.38 -5.42
CA VAL A 97 -28.45 15.85 -5.07
C VAL A 97 -29.20 16.81 -4.14
N ASN A 98 -28.51 17.47 -3.20
CA ASN A 98 -29.11 18.49 -2.34
C ASN A 98 -29.54 19.71 -3.15
N TYR A 99 -28.71 20.20 -4.07
CA TYR A 99 -29.07 21.27 -5.01
C TYR A 99 -30.26 20.87 -5.88
N ARG A 100 -30.29 19.65 -6.40
CA ARG A 100 -31.40 19.14 -7.22
C ARG A 100 -32.71 19.00 -6.44
N ARG A 101 -32.65 18.47 -5.21
CA ARG A 101 -33.83 18.37 -4.34
C ARG A 101 -34.35 19.74 -3.94
N LYS A 102 -33.46 20.70 -3.66
CA LYS A 102 -33.84 22.09 -3.42
C LYS A 102 -34.49 22.66 -4.68
N SER A 103 -33.83 22.62 -5.84
CA SER A 103 -34.36 23.18 -7.09
C SER A 103 -35.70 22.56 -7.50
N GLU A 104 -35.91 21.27 -7.28
CA GLU A 104 -37.19 20.60 -7.57
C GLU A 104 -38.33 21.00 -6.61
N VAL A 105 -38.02 21.41 -5.38
CA VAL A 105 -38.98 22.04 -4.46
C VAL A 105 -39.25 23.49 -4.88
N PHE A 106 -38.23 24.22 -5.34
CA PHE A 106 -38.35 25.57 -5.89
C PHE A 106 -39.25 25.61 -7.14
N ILE A 107 -39.01 24.75 -8.13
CA ILE A 107 -39.79 24.65 -9.38
C ILE A 107 -41.28 24.40 -9.08
N ARG A 108 -41.56 23.55 -8.08
CA ARG A 108 -42.93 23.14 -7.73
C ARG A 108 -43.71 24.19 -6.94
N CYS A 109 -43.02 25.10 -6.25
CA CYS A 109 -43.65 26.25 -5.60
C CYS A 109 -43.78 27.46 -6.53
N ALA A 110 -42.85 27.63 -7.48
CA ALA A 110 -42.85 28.73 -8.45
C ALA A 110 -43.85 28.54 -9.61
N SER A 111 -44.45 27.35 -9.76
CA SER A 111 -45.49 27.06 -10.76
C SER A 111 -46.86 27.72 -10.46
N SER A 112 -46.88 28.77 -9.63
CA SER A 112 -48.08 29.60 -9.45
C SER A 112 -48.34 30.32 -10.77
N ASP A 113 -49.51 30.08 -11.36
CA ASP A 113 -49.87 30.48 -12.71
C ASP A 113 -49.34 31.89 -13.10
N PRO A 114 -48.47 32.02 -14.12
CA PRO A 114 -48.03 33.34 -14.62
C PRO A 114 -49.19 34.18 -15.16
N LYS A 115 -50.37 33.58 -15.34
CA LYS A 115 -51.64 34.25 -15.68
C LYS A 115 -52.13 35.23 -14.59
N VAL A 116 -51.60 35.14 -13.36
CA VAL A 116 -51.94 36.04 -12.25
C VAL A 116 -51.08 37.33 -12.24
N GLY A 117 -50.01 37.39 -13.04
CA GLY A 117 -49.51 38.63 -13.65
C GLY A 117 -49.00 39.74 -12.71
N ASP A 118 -48.03 39.44 -11.84
CA ASP A 118 -47.18 40.47 -11.23
C ASP A 118 -45.74 39.94 -11.08
N ILE A 119 -44.81 40.56 -11.81
CA ILE A 119 -43.38 40.24 -11.74
C ILE A 119 -42.81 40.53 -10.35
N SER A 120 -43.36 41.53 -9.65
CA SER A 120 -42.96 41.91 -8.29
C SER A 120 -43.31 40.79 -7.30
N LEU A 121 -44.50 40.20 -7.46
CA LEU A 121 -44.92 39.05 -6.65
C LEU A 121 -44.04 37.83 -6.91
N TYR A 122 -43.68 37.56 -8.18
CA TYR A 122 -42.77 36.49 -8.54
C TYR A 122 -41.39 36.67 -7.90
N LEU A 123 -40.81 37.87 -8.00
CA LEU A 123 -39.50 38.18 -7.40
C LEU A 123 -39.52 38.11 -5.87
N THR A 124 -40.58 38.62 -5.23
CA THR A 124 -40.75 38.56 -3.77
C THR A 124 -40.88 37.11 -3.28
N LEU A 125 -41.63 36.28 -4.00
CA LEU A 125 -41.75 34.86 -3.68
C LEU A 125 -40.42 34.16 -3.88
N PHE A 126 -39.72 34.43 -4.98
CA PHE A 126 -38.38 33.90 -5.24
C PHE A 126 -37.41 34.22 -4.10
N GLU A 127 -37.29 35.50 -3.73
CA GLU A 127 -36.43 35.97 -2.63
C GLU A 127 -36.75 35.27 -1.30
N LEU A 128 -38.03 35.22 -0.93
CA LEU A 128 -38.48 34.53 0.29
C LEU A 128 -38.12 33.04 0.28
N GLN A 129 -38.12 32.38 -0.88
CA GLN A 129 -37.71 30.99 -0.97
C GLN A 129 -36.18 30.83 -0.87
N MET A 130 -35.41 31.73 -1.49
CA MET A 130 -33.94 31.70 -1.42
C MET A 130 -33.44 31.91 0.02
N GLU A 131 -34.08 32.82 0.76
CA GLU A 131 -33.85 33.03 2.19
C GLU A 131 -34.21 31.77 3.02
N ARG A 132 -35.38 31.18 2.79
CA ARG A 132 -35.82 29.96 3.50
C ARG A 132 -34.91 28.76 3.23
N ALA A 133 -34.40 28.64 2.01
CA ALA A 133 -33.48 27.57 1.62
C ALA A 133 -32.04 27.81 2.09
N LYS A 134 -31.76 28.98 2.70
CA LYS A 134 -30.44 29.45 3.15
C LYS A 134 -29.38 29.26 2.06
N LEU A 135 -29.74 29.64 0.83
CA LEU A 135 -28.84 29.53 -0.31
C LEU A 135 -27.89 30.72 -0.35
N PRO A 136 -26.62 30.50 -0.71
CA PRO A 136 -25.65 31.59 -0.87
C PRO A 136 -26.11 32.57 -1.97
N GLU A 137 -26.01 33.87 -1.70
CA GLU A 137 -26.46 34.97 -2.59
C GLU A 137 -25.84 34.88 -3.98
N GLU A 138 -24.61 34.35 -4.09
CA GLU A 138 -23.91 34.20 -5.36
C GLU A 138 -24.64 33.27 -6.34
N LEU A 139 -25.52 32.40 -5.85
CA LEU A 139 -26.29 31.45 -6.65
C LEU A 139 -27.71 31.95 -6.98
N TRP A 140 -28.14 33.08 -6.43
CA TRP A 140 -29.51 33.56 -6.62
C TRP A 140 -29.81 33.93 -8.06
N VAL A 141 -28.87 34.61 -8.73
CA VAL A 141 -29.03 34.99 -10.15
C VAL A 141 -29.11 33.76 -11.05
N LEU A 142 -28.31 32.73 -10.78
CA LEU A 142 -28.32 31.48 -11.57
C LEU A 142 -29.65 30.75 -11.44
N HIS A 143 -30.16 30.60 -10.22
CA HIS A 143 -31.45 29.97 -9.97
C HIS A 143 -32.63 30.78 -10.54
N LEU A 144 -32.54 32.12 -10.53
CA LEU A 144 -33.56 32.97 -11.13
C LEU A 144 -33.66 32.75 -12.65
N ILE A 145 -32.52 32.62 -13.35
CA ILE A 145 -32.44 32.37 -14.79
C ILE A 145 -33.02 30.99 -15.15
N GLU A 146 -32.79 29.97 -14.33
CA GLU A 146 -33.32 28.62 -14.55
C GLU A 146 -34.85 28.53 -14.34
N LEU A 147 -35.39 29.34 -13.43
CA LEU A 147 -36.80 29.33 -13.05
C LEU A 147 -37.67 30.32 -13.84
N LEU A 148 -37.02 31.21 -14.59
CA LEU A 148 -37.66 32.26 -15.37
C LEU A 148 -38.69 31.67 -16.36
N PRO A 149 -39.98 32.05 -16.27
CA PRO A 149 -40.99 31.55 -17.19
C PRO A 149 -40.63 31.92 -18.63
N ASN A 150 -40.76 30.96 -19.56
CA ASN A 150 -40.41 31.15 -20.97
C ASN A 150 -41.22 32.29 -21.65
N ASP A 151 -42.33 32.70 -21.03
CA ASP A 151 -43.26 33.73 -21.49
C ASP A 151 -43.10 35.06 -20.72
N MET A 152 -41.86 35.47 -20.43
CA MET A 152 -41.55 36.75 -19.76
C MET A 152 -42.22 37.97 -20.39
N ALA A 153 -42.45 37.93 -21.71
CA ALA A 153 -43.16 38.98 -22.43
C ALA A 153 -44.57 39.24 -21.87
N GLN A 154 -45.24 38.22 -21.32
CA GLN A 154 -46.58 38.35 -20.73
C GLN A 154 -46.55 38.98 -19.32
N LEU A 155 -45.43 38.87 -18.60
CA LEU A 155 -45.23 39.46 -17.28
C LEU A 155 -44.83 40.95 -17.34
N ILE A 156 -44.22 41.39 -18.45
CA ILE A 156 -43.73 42.76 -18.65
C ILE A 156 -44.77 43.63 -19.39
N ALA A 157 -45.65 43.04 -20.18
CA ALA A 157 -46.57 43.75 -21.07
C ALA A 157 -47.89 44.24 -20.41
N ARG A 158 -47.99 44.26 -19.08
CA ARG A 158 -49.23 44.62 -18.35
C ARG A 158 -49.06 45.84 -17.46
#